data_AF-A0A5C8IKE7-F1
#
_entry.id   AF-A0A5C8IKE7-F1
#
_cell.length_a   1.000
_cell.length_b   1.000
_cell.length_c   1.000
_cell.angle_alpha   90.00
_cell.angle_beta   90.00
_cell.angle_gamma   90.00
#
_symmetry.space_group_name_H-M   'P 1'
#
loop_
_entity.id
_entity.type
_entity.pdbx_description
1 polymer ?
#
loop_
_entity_poly.entity_id
_entity_poly.type
_entity_poly.pdbx_seq_one_letter_code
_entity_poly.pdbx_strand_id
1 'polypeptide(L)'
;MRCPRTQALSALLDREQSTAASARLERHLASCPLCQHQWQALQALRQSLLALPGLKPGVDLVAVPHRHGPARAGPIAWRRPWAWWPAGLGAGVALATGIWLGSLLGAGAVAPLAGAGRVFDPIAPGGLCAATELCRPRRTGP
;
A
#
# COMPACT_ATOMS: atom_id res chain seq x y z
N MET A 1 27.92 17.04 -24.42
CA MET A 1 27.39 15.73 -23.98
C MET A 1 26.11 15.97 -23.20
N ARG A 2 25.04 15.21 -23.44
CA ARG A 2 23.73 15.43 -22.80
C ARG A 2 23.77 14.91 -21.36
N CYS A 3 23.34 15.72 -20.40
CA CYS A 3 23.27 15.28 -19.00
C CYS A 3 22.24 14.14 -18.86
N PRO A 4 22.53 13.11 -18.03
CA PRO A 4 21.57 12.06 -17.72
C PRO A 4 20.38 12.59 -16.93
N ARG A 5 19.27 11.85 -16.96
CA ARG A 5 18.10 12.13 -16.10
C ARG A 5 18.44 11.82 -14.64
N THR A 6 17.86 12.56 -13.70
CA THR A 6 18.02 12.33 -12.25
C THR A 6 17.69 10.89 -11.83
N GLN A 7 16.72 10.25 -12.50
CA GLN A 7 16.37 8.84 -12.30
C GLN A 7 17.56 7.89 -12.49
N ALA A 8 18.43 8.15 -13.48
CA ALA A 8 19.61 7.32 -13.71
C ALA A 8 20.67 7.50 -12.61
N LEU A 9 20.76 8.71 -12.02
CA LEU A 9 21.62 8.95 -10.86
C LEU A 9 21.07 8.22 -9.61
N SER A 10 19.75 8.27 -9.37
CA SER A 10 19.14 7.50 -8.28
C SER A 10 19.35 6.00 -8.46
N ALA A 11 19.09 5.47 -9.66
CA ALA A 11 19.29 4.05 -9.94
C ALA A 11 20.76 3.61 -9.78
N LEU A 12 21.74 4.53 -9.98
CA LEU A 12 23.14 4.26 -9.66
C LEU A 12 23.36 4.14 -8.15
N LEU A 13 22.77 5.05 -7.39
CA LEU A 13 22.86 5.07 -5.92
C LEU A 13 22.26 3.79 -5.31
N ASP A 14 21.15 3.31 -5.87
CA ASP A 14 20.42 2.14 -5.39
C ASP A 14 20.96 0.81 -5.96
N ARG A 15 21.98 0.87 -6.84
CA ARG A 15 22.58 -0.28 -7.55
C ARG A 15 21.58 -1.05 -8.44
N GLU A 16 20.59 -0.35 -8.99
CA GLU A 16 19.56 -0.92 -9.87
C GLU A 16 19.93 -0.85 -11.36
N GLN A 17 21.18 -0.51 -11.68
CA GLN A 17 21.67 -0.42 -13.05
C GLN A 17 22.56 -1.61 -13.43
N SER A 18 22.54 -1.95 -14.72
CA SER A 18 23.51 -2.88 -15.29
C SER A 18 24.93 -2.34 -15.19
N THR A 19 25.92 -3.22 -15.09
CA THR A 19 27.34 -2.86 -14.93
C THR A 19 27.83 -1.91 -16.03
N ALA A 20 27.39 -2.13 -17.27
CA ALA A 20 27.73 -1.27 -18.41
C ALA A 20 27.12 0.14 -18.31
N ALA A 21 25.89 0.27 -17.81
CA ALA A 21 25.24 1.56 -17.61
C ALA A 21 25.92 2.34 -16.47
N SER A 22 26.23 1.66 -15.36
CA SER A 22 26.96 2.25 -14.22
C SER A 22 28.31 2.81 -14.64
N ALA A 23 29.13 2.04 -15.36
CA ALA A 23 30.45 2.49 -15.83
C ALA A 23 30.38 3.69 -16.80
N ARG A 24 29.30 3.83 -17.56
CA ARG A 24 29.07 4.99 -18.43
C ARG A 24 28.70 6.22 -17.61
N LEU A 25 27.85 6.05 -16.61
CA LEU A 25 27.41 7.13 -15.74
C LEU A 25 28.56 7.63 -14.85
N GLU A 26 29.39 6.74 -14.31
CA GLU A 26 30.58 7.09 -13.52
C GLU A 26 31.59 7.92 -14.32
N ARG A 27 31.85 7.55 -15.58
CA ARG A 27 32.67 8.38 -16.48
C ARG A 27 32.05 9.74 -16.76
N HIS A 28 30.72 9.82 -16.84
CA HIS A 28 30.04 11.10 -16.97
C HIS A 28 30.16 11.95 -15.70
N LEU A 29 30.05 11.35 -14.51
CA LEU A 29 30.23 12.02 -13.23
C LEU A 29 31.64 12.60 -13.07
N ALA A 30 32.66 11.91 -13.60
CA ALA A 30 34.03 12.40 -13.61
C ALA A 30 34.26 13.62 -14.53
N SER A 31 33.36 13.88 -15.49
CA SER A 31 33.52 14.94 -16.50
C SER A 31 32.51 16.09 -16.37
N CYS A 32 31.40 15.89 -15.65
CA CYS A 32 30.31 16.86 -15.55
C CYS A 32 30.13 17.36 -14.10
N PRO A 33 30.54 18.60 -13.77
CA PRO A 33 30.43 19.12 -12.40
C PRO A 33 28.98 19.29 -11.94
N LEU A 34 28.05 19.58 -12.86
CA LEU A 34 26.62 19.72 -12.54
C LEU A 34 26.01 18.39 -12.09
N CYS A 35 26.33 17.29 -12.76
CA CYS A 35 25.89 15.96 -12.35
C CYS A 35 26.60 15.48 -11.09
N GLN A 36 27.87 15.87 -10.88
CA GLN A 36 28.61 15.57 -9.66
C GLN A 36 27.98 16.26 -8.43
N HIS A 37 27.57 17.52 -8.57
CA HIS A 37 26.84 18.23 -7.51
C HIS A 37 25.51 17.55 -7.17
N GLN A 38 24.72 17.18 -8.19
CA GLN A 38 23.46 16.44 -7.96
C GLN A 38 23.70 15.09 -7.28
N TRP A 39 24.76 14.38 -7.68
CA TRP A 39 25.15 13.12 -7.06
C TRP A 39 25.51 13.27 -5.59
N GLN A 40 26.30 14.30 -5.22
CA GLN A 40 26.61 14.62 -3.83
C GLN A 40 25.35 14.95 -3.01
N ALA A 41 24.41 15.71 -3.59
CA ALA A 41 23.15 16.02 -2.93
C ALA A 41 22.31 14.75 -2.63
N LEU A 42 22.23 13.82 -3.58
CA LEU A 42 21.55 12.54 -3.37
C LEU A 42 22.24 11.69 -2.29
N GLN A 43 23.58 11.67 -2.26
CA GLN A 43 24.33 10.97 -1.23
C GLN A 43 24.10 11.56 0.17
N ALA A 44 24.13 12.89 0.30
CA ALA A 44 23.85 13.58 1.56
C ALA A 44 22.44 13.28 2.06
N LEU A 45 21.44 13.28 1.16
CA LEU A 45 20.07 12.87 1.49
C LEU A 45 20.03 11.44 2.03
N ARG A 46 20.66 10.48 1.34
CA ARG A 46 20.71 9.08 1.79
C ARG A 46 21.36 8.95 3.17
N GLN A 47 22.44 9.67 3.43
CA GLN A 47 23.10 9.67 4.73
C GLN A 47 22.18 10.23 5.82
N SER A 48 21.47 11.33 5.53
CA SER A 48 20.50 11.89 6.47
C SER A 48 19.39 10.90 6.80
N LEU A 49 18.90 10.15 5.80
CA LEU A 49 17.86 9.12 5.97
C LEU A 49 18.35 7.94 6.82
N LEU A 50 19.59 7.50 6.62
CA LEU A 50 20.20 6.44 7.42
C LEU A 50 20.52 6.87 8.85
N ALA A 51 20.67 8.17 9.09
CA ALA A 51 20.91 8.73 10.42
C ALA A 51 19.64 8.85 11.26
N LEU A 52 18.43 8.66 10.68
CA LEU A 52 17.22 8.64 11.48
C LEU A 52 17.25 7.47 12.47
N PRO A 53 16.73 7.65 13.69
CA PRO A 53 16.60 6.57 14.64
C PRO A 53 15.77 5.45 14.02
N GLY A 54 16.29 4.22 14.08
CA GLY A 54 15.62 3.06 13.51
C GLY A 54 14.21 2.92 14.08
N LEU A 55 13.20 2.95 13.22
CA LEU A 55 11.87 2.52 13.60
C LEU A 55 11.97 1.03 13.93
N LYS A 56 11.87 0.69 15.21
CA LYS A 56 11.65 -0.70 15.62
C LYS A 56 10.21 -1.02 15.21
N PRO A 57 9.97 -1.84 14.17
CA PRO A 57 8.61 -2.29 13.91
C PRO A 57 8.14 -3.02 15.18
N GLY A 58 6.96 -2.67 15.70
CA GLY A 58 6.37 -3.35 16.88
C GLY A 58 6.02 -4.82 16.65
N VAL A 59 6.29 -5.32 15.44
CA VAL A 59 6.19 -6.70 15.00
C VAL A 59 7.53 -7.11 14.42
N ASP A 60 8.02 -8.26 14.85
CA ASP A 60 9.18 -8.91 14.24
C ASP A 60 8.80 -9.37 12.82
N LEU A 61 9.17 -8.56 11.82
CA LEU A 61 8.96 -8.87 10.41
C LEU A 61 9.86 -10.02 9.92
N VAL A 62 10.93 -10.34 10.65
CA VAL A 62 11.82 -11.48 10.34
C VAL A 62 11.13 -12.79 10.72
N ALA A 63 10.27 -12.77 11.74
CA ALA A 63 9.47 -13.91 12.16
C ALA A 63 8.19 -14.11 11.33
N VAL A 64 7.85 -13.21 10.41
CA VAL A 64 6.72 -13.43 9.49
C VAL A 64 7.22 -14.27 8.32
N PRO A 65 6.86 -15.57 8.23
CA PRO A 65 7.21 -16.36 7.06
C PRO A 65 6.56 -15.72 5.84
N HIS A 66 7.37 -15.18 4.94
CA HIS A 66 6.94 -14.70 3.63
C HIS A 66 6.40 -15.88 2.83
N ARG A 67 5.10 -16.19 3.01
CA ARG A 67 4.39 -17.13 2.14
C ARG A 67 4.18 -16.43 0.79
N HIS A 68 5.22 -16.43 -0.04
CA HIS A 68 5.08 -16.25 -1.48
C HIS A 68 4.53 -17.54 -2.11
N GLY A 69 3.42 -18.05 -1.57
CA GLY A 69 2.65 -19.10 -2.20
C GLY A 69 1.55 -18.43 -3.03
N PRO A 70 1.20 -18.95 -4.21
CA PRO A 70 -0.04 -18.53 -4.85
C PRO A 70 -1.16 -18.74 -3.84
N ALA A 71 -1.95 -17.69 -3.58
CA ALA A 71 -3.16 -17.82 -2.79
C ALA A 71 -4.04 -18.88 -3.49
N ARG A 72 -3.94 -20.13 -3.05
CA ARG A 72 -4.91 -21.16 -3.41
C ARG A 72 -6.19 -20.70 -2.75
N ALA A 73 -7.00 -19.96 -3.50
CA ALA A 73 -8.41 -19.79 -3.22
C ALA A 73 -8.99 -21.21 -3.19
N GLY A 74 -9.01 -21.82 -2.00
CA GLY A 74 -9.75 -23.05 -1.79
C GLY A 74 -11.21 -22.73 -2.12
N PRO A 75 -11.91 -23.60 -2.85
CA PRO A 75 -13.34 -23.40 -3.07
C PRO A 75 -14.00 -23.31 -1.69
N ILE A 76 -14.68 -22.19 -1.43
CA ILE A 76 -15.53 -22.03 -0.26
C ILE A 76 -16.63 -23.07 -0.41
N ALA A 77 -16.42 -24.23 0.23
CA ALA A 77 -17.40 -25.30 0.24
C ALA A 77 -18.55 -24.83 1.11
N TRP A 78 -19.58 -24.25 0.48
CA TRP A 78 -20.84 -23.90 1.12
C TRP A 78 -21.56 -25.19 1.50
N ARG A 79 -21.15 -25.76 2.64
CA ARG A 79 -21.72 -26.98 3.19
C ARG A 79 -22.77 -26.60 4.23
N ARG A 80 -24.03 -26.60 3.78
CA ARG A 80 -25.12 -27.48 4.23
C ARG A 80 -26.45 -26.71 4.37
N PRO A 81 -27.44 -27.00 3.50
CA PRO A 81 -28.79 -26.45 3.59
C PRO A 81 -29.69 -27.21 4.58
N TRP A 82 -29.14 -27.69 5.71
CA TRP A 82 -29.87 -28.53 6.66
C TRP A 82 -29.70 -28.07 8.10
N ALA A 83 -30.19 -26.86 8.35
CA ALA A 83 -30.36 -26.28 9.68
C ALA A 83 -31.84 -25.94 9.93
N TRP A 84 -32.70 -26.94 9.75
CA TRP A 84 -33.98 -27.19 10.42
C TRP A 84 -33.96 -27.12 11.97
N TRP A 85 -33.27 -26.13 12.53
CA TRP A 85 -33.43 -25.67 13.91
C TRP A 85 -33.96 -24.24 13.88
N PRO A 86 -34.80 -23.81 14.84
CA PRO A 86 -35.36 -22.47 14.86
C PRO A 86 -34.29 -21.47 15.33
N ALA A 87 -33.27 -21.25 14.51
CA ALA A 87 -32.24 -20.23 14.69
C ALA A 87 -32.74 -18.84 14.22
N GLY A 88 -34.04 -18.58 14.34
CA GLY A 88 -34.67 -17.29 13.98
C GLY A 88 -34.69 -16.28 15.14
N LEU A 89 -34.52 -16.73 16.39
CA LEU A 89 -34.69 -15.84 17.55
C LEU A 89 -33.44 -15.00 17.86
N GLY A 90 -32.23 -15.47 17.53
CA GLY A 90 -31.00 -14.74 17.83
C GLY A 90 -30.78 -13.50 16.96
N ALA A 91 -31.11 -13.57 15.67
CA ALA A 91 -30.92 -12.45 14.74
C ALA A 91 -31.87 -11.28 15.02
N GLY A 92 -33.10 -11.56 15.48
CA GLY A 92 -34.10 -10.52 15.80
C GLY A 92 -33.71 -9.69 17.03
N VAL A 93 -33.21 -10.33 18.08
CA VAL A 93 -32.83 -9.64 19.32
C VAL A 93 -31.67 -8.68 19.07
N ALA A 94 -30.66 -9.08 18.31
CA ALA A 94 -29.50 -8.22 18.00
C ALA A 94 -29.90 -6.93 17.24
N LEU A 95 -30.77 -7.06 16.23
CA LEU A 95 -31.28 -5.91 15.47
C LEU A 95 -32.14 -4.99 16.34
N ALA A 96 -33.00 -5.53 17.20
CA ALA A 96 -33.84 -4.74 18.10
C ALA A 96 -33.01 -3.95 19.13
N THR A 97 -32.00 -4.58 19.75
CA THR A 97 -31.08 -3.86 20.65
C THR A 97 -30.25 -2.80 19.93
N GLY A 98 -29.80 -3.07 18.70
CA GLY A 98 -29.06 -2.10 17.90
C GLY A 98 -29.90 -0.87 17.53
N ILE A 99 -31.15 -1.07 17.12
CA ILE A 99 -32.09 0.02 16.80
C ILE A 99 -32.46 0.82 18.05
N TRP A 100 -32.69 0.15 19.18
CA TRP A 100 -33.04 0.81 20.44
C TRP A 100 -31.88 1.65 21.01
N LEU A 101 -30.66 1.10 21.04
CA LEU A 101 -29.46 1.83 21.42
C LEU A 101 -29.15 2.97 20.44
N GLY A 102 -29.29 2.73 19.13
CA GLY A 102 -29.11 3.76 18.10
C GLY A 102 -30.11 4.92 18.19
N SER A 103 -31.36 4.63 18.56
CA SER A 103 -32.40 5.65 18.80
C SER A 103 -32.07 6.53 20.02
N LEU A 104 -31.59 5.93 21.10
CA LEU A 104 -31.14 6.66 22.30
C LEU A 104 -29.94 7.57 22.02
N LEU A 105 -29.04 7.15 21.13
CA LEU A 105 -27.84 7.91 20.74
C LEU A 105 -28.12 8.92 19.61
N GLY A 106 -29.27 8.82 18.93
CA GLY A 106 -29.61 9.51 17.68
C GLY A 106 -30.28 10.89 17.82
N ALA A 107 -30.36 11.47 19.02
CA ALA A 107 -30.80 12.85 19.20
C ALA A 107 -29.71 13.91 18.84
N GLY A 108 -28.56 13.47 18.31
CA GLY A 108 -27.58 14.31 17.65
C GLY A 108 -27.38 13.83 16.23
N ALA A 109 -27.76 14.64 15.24
CA ALA A 109 -27.56 14.34 13.83
C ALA A 109 -26.05 14.23 13.52
N VAL A 110 -25.52 13.01 13.58
CA VAL A 110 -24.24 12.69 12.94
C VAL A 110 -24.52 12.59 11.45
N ALA A 111 -24.35 13.71 10.74
CA ALA A 111 -24.17 13.66 9.30
C ALA A 111 -23.00 12.68 9.02
N PRO A 112 -23.16 11.70 8.12
CA PRO A 112 -22.04 10.84 7.76
C PRO A 112 -20.97 11.74 7.16
N LEU A 113 -19.83 11.87 7.85
CA LEU A 113 -18.60 12.41 7.28
C LEU A 113 -18.10 11.40 6.24
N ALA A 114 -18.75 11.41 5.08
CA ALA A 114 -18.21 10.81 3.87
C ALA A 114 -16.93 11.60 3.51
N GLY A 115 -15.77 11.10 3.94
CA GLY A 115 -14.49 11.53 3.35
C GLY A 115 -13.32 11.81 4.30
N ALA A 116 -13.50 11.88 5.62
CA ALA A 116 -12.41 12.31 6.51
C ALA A 116 -11.44 11.18 6.94
N GLY A 117 -11.59 9.96 6.43
CA GLY A 117 -10.82 8.78 6.87
C GLY A 117 -9.81 8.22 5.87
N ARG A 118 -9.46 8.93 4.78
CA ARG A 118 -8.65 8.36 3.68
C ARG A 118 -7.35 9.12 3.38
N VAL A 119 -6.89 10.00 4.27
CA VAL A 119 -5.60 10.69 4.07
C VAL A 119 -4.41 9.77 4.39
N PHE A 120 -4.62 8.75 5.22
CA PHE A 120 -3.61 7.74 5.53
C PHE A 120 -4.24 6.34 5.50
N ASP A 121 -4.61 5.88 4.31
CA ASP A 121 -4.86 4.45 4.10
C ASP A 121 -3.49 3.76 3.98
N PRO A 122 -3.21 2.66 4.71
CA PRO A 122 -1.99 1.88 4.52
C PRO A 122 -2.08 1.17 3.16
N ILE A 123 -1.67 1.87 2.10
CA ILE A 123 -1.51 1.28 0.77
C ILE A 123 -0.33 0.31 0.88
N ALA A 124 -0.64 -0.98 0.99
CA ALA A 124 0.36 -2.03 0.83
C ALA A 124 0.93 -1.95 -0.60
N PRO A 125 2.26 -2.02 -0.78
CA PRO A 125 2.86 -1.97 -2.11
C PRO A 125 2.37 -3.19 -2.92
N GLY A 126 1.54 -2.93 -3.93
CA GLY A 126 0.89 -3.95 -4.78
C GLY A 126 -0.63 -3.83 -4.89
N GLY A 127 -1.29 -3.03 -4.05
CA GLY A 127 -2.73 -2.76 -4.14
C GLY A 127 -3.04 -1.65 -5.15
N LEU A 128 -3.04 -1.97 -6.44
CA LEU A 128 -3.66 -1.08 -7.41
C LEU A 128 -5.16 -1.03 -7.09
N CYS A 129 -5.73 0.19 -7.10
CA CYS A 129 -7.14 0.59 -6.96
C CYS A 129 -7.55 1.10 -5.56
N ALA A 130 -7.39 2.40 -5.34
CA ALA A 130 -7.89 3.10 -4.15
C ALA A 130 -9.43 3.07 -3.97
N ALA A 131 -10.18 2.75 -5.03
CA ALA A 131 -11.60 2.42 -4.95
C ALA A 131 -11.95 1.41 -6.06
N THR A 132 -12.86 0.48 -5.76
CA THR A 132 -13.34 -0.56 -6.69
C THR A 132 -13.91 0.00 -8.00
N GLU A 133 -14.45 1.22 -7.95
CA GLU A 133 -15.04 1.90 -9.11
C GLU A 133 -13.99 2.36 -10.14
N LEU A 134 -12.73 2.56 -9.73
CA LEU A 134 -11.65 3.05 -10.61
C LEU A 134 -10.99 1.95 -11.45
N CYS A 135 -11.26 0.69 -11.12
CA CYS A 135 -10.61 -0.47 -11.78
C CYS A 135 -11.58 -1.40 -12.48
N ARG A 136 -12.82 -0.96 -12.68
CA ARG A 136 -13.74 -1.65 -13.57
C ARG A 136 -13.45 -1.21 -15.00
N PRO A 137 -12.85 -2.04 -15.87
CA PRO A 137 -12.83 -1.73 -17.30
C PRO A 137 -14.30 -1.67 -17.77
N ARG A 138 -14.70 -0.52 -18.32
CA ARG A 138 -15.96 -0.41 -19.09
C ARG A 138 -15.85 -1.42 -20.24
N ARG A 139 -16.65 -2.48 -20.20
CA ARG A 139 -16.91 -3.29 -21.41
C ARG A 139 -17.68 -2.41 -22.37
N THR A 140 -16.99 -1.77 -23.31
CA THR A 140 -17.57 -1.38 -24.59
C THR A 140 -17.47 -2.60 -25.49
N GLY A 141 -18.57 -3.36 -25.59
CA GLY A 141 -18.73 -4.34 -26.65
C GLY A 141 -19.06 -3.64 -27.98
N PRO A 142 -18.86 -4.32 -29.13
CA PRO A 142 -19.51 -3.94 -30.38
C PRO A 142 -21.03 -4.14 -30.31
#